data_AF-A0A354ZAW7-F1
#
_entry.id   AF-A0A354ZAW7-F1
#
_cell.length_a   1.000
_cell.length_b   1.000
_cell.length_c   1.000
_cell.angle_alpha   90.00
_cell.angle_beta   90.00
_cell.angle_gamma   90.00
#
_symmetry.space_group_name_H-M   'P 1'
#
loop_
_entity.id
_entity.type
_entity.pdbx_description
1 polymer ?
#
loop_
_entity_poly.entity_id
_entity_poly.type
_entity_poly.pdbx_seq_one_letter_code
_entity_poly.pdbx_strand_id
1 'polypeptide(L)'
;MSGKGLERSQADLKPRMPTLIYGIKPCYSRHMTQQPQKTSKRLSRRTVLLSALSALVLSILANGYFYSLEGARGLYVWHPVVALKILLFMGLGPISLAILALPLEKLAQKWIMRVLRWISFVGSILVSLVSIGMLAFLIVVPRLGSMDPVHLNLVDPSQGIVTQSLQPEATFSAGADSTTGTPSGVIMGAPGSGTAQASGAAPAALATTTASSTAPLSPLDRPLLRLAFSSDPHWGADTANASARTDVLKGIEASRPDAFFMLGDTVETGNSATQWNLALLDLEAFVSDVPLRLLLGNHDAFFGGQYLYRKAFFPQGFSSDSGSPYYWSIDAGPATIVAVDLPWGTEMFGARQKAWLEKTLAAADPRKPLIVISHSYFYASGYKDPKTGVPWYDHYQNIPALVPLFEKYGVDLVISGHNHYQELLSHNGVNYAIVGSMGGIPDPEPSYRSPWSKWINAGGYGWLDVDVLPGRLLLTFRSETGETRQSATIFY
;
A
#
# COMPACT_ATOMS: atom_id res chain seq x y z
N MET A 1 14.28 -90.40 -27.85
CA MET A 1 14.50 -91.85 -28.07
C MET A 1 14.62 -92.53 -26.71
N SER A 2 13.82 -93.60 -26.52
CA SER A 2 13.85 -94.62 -25.44
C SER A 2 13.66 -94.11 -23.99
N GLY A 3 12.64 -94.46 -23.21
CA GLY A 3 11.71 -95.60 -23.24
C GLY A 3 12.29 -96.83 -22.53
N LYS A 4 11.80 -97.14 -21.32
CA LYS A 4 11.86 -98.40 -20.52
C LYS A 4 11.13 -98.14 -19.18
N GLY A 5 10.34 -99.00 -18.54
CA GLY A 5 9.84 -100.37 -18.75
C GLY A 5 8.58 -100.55 -17.86
N LEU A 6 7.59 -101.38 -18.26
CA LEU A 6 7.35 -102.78 -17.83
C LEU A 6 7.44 -102.99 -16.30
N GLU A 7 6.60 -103.76 -15.62
CA GLU A 7 5.27 -104.35 -15.85
C GLU A 7 4.86 -104.91 -14.47
N ARG A 8 3.56 -104.95 -14.15
CA ARG A 8 3.02 -105.36 -12.85
C ARG A 8 2.85 -106.88 -12.76
N SER A 9 3.15 -107.45 -11.60
CA SER A 9 2.70 -108.78 -11.16
C SER A 9 1.62 -108.65 -10.08
N GLN A 10 0.59 -109.49 -10.21
CA GLN A 10 -0.59 -109.62 -9.35
C GLN A 10 -0.27 -110.31 -8.02
N ALA A 11 -0.99 -109.92 -6.96
CA ALA A 11 -1.41 -110.85 -5.91
C ALA A 11 -2.73 -110.33 -5.30
N ASP A 12 -3.81 -111.03 -5.64
CA ASP A 12 -5.14 -110.97 -5.05
C ASP A 12 -5.16 -111.84 -3.79
N LEU A 13 -5.83 -111.40 -2.71
CA LEU A 13 -6.45 -112.27 -1.69
C LEU A 13 -7.35 -111.44 -0.75
N LYS A 14 -8.65 -111.52 -1.01
CA LYS A 14 -9.80 -111.25 -0.10
C LYS A 14 -9.96 -112.42 0.91
N PRO A 15 -10.96 -112.44 1.82
CA PRO A 15 -11.64 -111.37 2.58
C PRO A 15 -11.85 -111.76 4.08
N ARG A 16 -12.34 -110.83 4.93
CA ARG A 16 -13.31 -111.12 6.03
C ARG A 16 -13.66 -109.83 6.81
N MET A 17 -14.96 -109.50 6.86
CA MET A 17 -15.58 -108.67 7.92
C MET A 17 -16.18 -109.63 8.97
N PRO A 18 -16.31 -109.23 10.26
CA PRO A 18 -17.52 -108.55 10.77
C PRO A 18 -17.32 -107.49 11.89
N THR A 19 -18.06 -106.37 11.76
CA THR A 19 -19.06 -105.79 12.71
C THR A 19 -18.67 -105.32 14.16
N LEU A 20 -18.88 -104.00 14.40
CA LEU A 20 -19.34 -103.27 15.63
C LEU A 20 -18.47 -103.29 16.92
N ILE A 21 -18.09 -102.19 17.62
CA ILE A 21 -18.90 -101.18 18.36
C ILE A 21 -18.00 -100.06 18.98
N TYR A 22 -18.52 -98.82 19.00
CA TYR A 22 -18.31 -97.62 19.85
C TYR A 22 -16.91 -97.06 20.24
N GLY A 23 -16.71 -95.76 19.93
CA GLY A 23 -15.74 -94.85 20.54
C GLY A 23 -16.07 -93.38 20.25
N ILE A 24 -16.13 -92.56 21.29
CA ILE A 24 -16.68 -91.20 21.40
C ILE A 24 -15.86 -90.09 20.65
N LYS A 25 -16.58 -89.11 20.07
CA LYS A 25 -16.28 -87.69 19.66
C LYS A 25 -14.91 -87.06 20.05
N PRO A 26 -14.35 -86.08 19.28
CA PRO A 26 -15.01 -84.77 19.08
C PRO A 26 -14.80 -84.02 17.74
N CYS A 27 -15.72 -83.08 17.51
CA CYS A 27 -15.61 -81.95 16.59
C CYS A 27 -14.27 -81.22 16.74
N TYR A 28 -13.60 -80.91 15.63
CA TYR A 28 -12.92 -79.63 15.50
C TYR A 28 -13.05 -79.07 14.09
N SER A 29 -13.52 -77.83 14.08
CA SER A 29 -13.80 -76.96 12.95
C SER A 29 -12.60 -76.81 12.02
N ARG A 30 -12.80 -77.01 10.71
CA ARG A 30 -11.88 -76.50 9.69
C ARG A 30 -12.00 -74.99 9.70
N HIS A 31 -11.07 -74.31 10.36
CA HIS A 31 -10.81 -72.90 10.10
C HIS A 31 -10.42 -72.73 8.62
N MET A 32 -11.38 -72.29 7.81
CA MET A 32 -11.07 -71.56 6.60
C MET A 32 -10.35 -70.28 7.03
N THR A 33 -9.04 -70.24 6.81
CA THR A 33 -8.27 -69.00 6.79
C THR A 33 -8.79 -68.17 5.61
N GLN A 34 -9.76 -67.30 5.89
CA GLN A 34 -10.09 -66.18 5.01
C GLN A 34 -8.83 -65.33 4.86
N GLN A 35 -8.29 -65.25 3.64
CA GLN A 35 -7.34 -64.19 3.33
C GLN A 35 -8.03 -62.84 3.58
N PRO A 36 -7.37 -61.88 4.24
CA PRO A 36 -7.94 -60.54 4.37
C PRO A 36 -8.02 -59.93 2.98
N GLN A 37 -9.23 -59.85 2.42
CA GLN A 37 -9.49 -58.96 1.29
C GLN A 37 -9.08 -57.55 1.73
N LYS A 38 -7.93 -57.07 1.25
CA LYS A 38 -7.60 -55.65 1.28
C LYS A 38 -8.65 -54.93 0.43
N THR A 39 -9.78 -54.56 1.05
CA THR A 39 -10.75 -53.65 0.47
C THR A 39 -10.07 -52.29 0.37
N SER A 40 -9.34 -52.06 -0.73
CA SER A 40 -8.93 -50.71 -1.11
C SER A 40 -10.20 -49.86 -1.13
N LYS A 41 -10.33 -48.92 -0.17
CA LYS A 41 -11.48 -48.01 -0.08
C LYS A 41 -11.62 -47.31 -1.43
N ARG A 42 -12.62 -47.71 -2.20
CA ARG A 42 -12.88 -47.15 -3.53
C ARG A 42 -13.59 -45.82 -3.35
N LEU A 43 -12.98 -44.73 -3.81
CA LEU A 43 -13.66 -43.44 -3.81
C LEU A 43 -14.85 -43.44 -4.77
N SER A 44 -16.02 -43.09 -4.24
CA SER A 44 -17.24 -43.01 -5.02
C SER A 44 -17.19 -41.81 -5.98
N ARG A 45 -17.78 -41.96 -7.18
CA ARG A 45 -17.91 -40.87 -8.16
C ARG A 45 -18.58 -39.65 -7.52
N ARG A 46 -19.66 -39.88 -6.77
CA ARG A 46 -20.44 -38.84 -6.10
C ARG A 46 -19.57 -38.06 -5.12
N THR A 47 -18.78 -38.75 -4.30
CA THR A 47 -17.85 -38.10 -3.35
C THR A 47 -16.85 -37.22 -4.06
N VAL A 48 -16.18 -37.74 -5.11
CA VAL A 48 -15.16 -36.96 -5.86
C VAL A 48 -15.78 -35.72 -6.51
N LEU A 49 -16.92 -35.87 -7.19
CA LEU A 49 -17.59 -34.74 -7.85
C LEU A 49 -18.07 -33.69 -6.84
N LEU A 50 -18.68 -34.10 -5.72
CA LEU A 50 -19.13 -33.17 -4.69
C LEU A 50 -17.95 -32.43 -4.06
N SER A 51 -16.87 -33.13 -3.70
CA SER A 51 -15.67 -32.48 -3.16
C SER A 51 -15.06 -31.49 -4.14
N ALA A 52 -14.96 -31.84 -5.42
CA ALA A 52 -14.41 -30.96 -6.45
C ALA A 52 -15.29 -29.74 -6.71
N LEU A 53 -16.63 -29.90 -6.70
CA LEU A 53 -17.56 -28.79 -6.83
C LEU A 53 -17.49 -27.85 -5.62
N SER A 54 -17.45 -28.40 -4.41
CA SER A 54 -17.26 -27.60 -3.19
C SER A 54 -15.95 -26.81 -3.21
N ALA A 55 -14.85 -27.44 -3.63
CA ALA A 55 -13.55 -26.78 -3.77
C ALA A 55 -13.59 -25.63 -4.79
N LEU A 56 -14.25 -25.85 -5.94
CA LEU A 56 -14.44 -24.80 -6.95
C LEU A 56 -15.25 -23.62 -6.39
N VAL A 57 -16.36 -23.89 -5.71
CA VAL A 57 -17.21 -22.83 -5.12
C VAL A 57 -16.43 -22.05 -4.06
N LEU A 58 -15.71 -22.73 -3.15
CA LEU A 58 -14.89 -22.06 -2.14
C LEU A 58 -13.79 -21.20 -2.78
N SER A 59 -13.14 -21.70 -3.83
CA SER A 59 -12.12 -20.96 -4.57
C SER A 59 -12.71 -19.71 -5.25
N ILE A 60 -13.90 -19.82 -5.86
CA ILE A 60 -14.62 -18.67 -6.44
C ILE A 60 -14.99 -17.64 -5.37
N LEU A 61 -15.51 -18.09 -4.22
CA LEU A 61 -15.89 -17.18 -3.13
C LEU A 61 -14.68 -16.45 -2.54
N ALA A 62 -13.58 -17.17 -2.29
CA ALA A 62 -12.36 -16.57 -1.74
C ALA A 62 -11.74 -15.55 -2.70
N ASN A 63 -11.61 -15.88 -3.99
CA ASN A 63 -11.11 -14.95 -4.99
C ASN A 63 -12.09 -13.79 -5.23
N GLY A 64 -13.40 -14.06 -5.25
CA GLY A 64 -14.42 -13.02 -5.40
C GLY A 64 -14.38 -12.01 -4.24
N TYR A 65 -14.20 -12.48 -3.01
CA TYR A 65 -13.98 -11.61 -1.86
C TYR A 65 -12.68 -10.82 -1.99
N PHE A 66 -11.56 -11.46 -2.34
CA PHE A 66 -10.29 -10.75 -2.50
C PHE A 66 -10.37 -9.67 -3.59
N TYR A 67 -10.97 -9.99 -4.73
CA TYR A 67 -11.17 -9.07 -5.86
C TYR A 67 -12.14 -7.91 -5.56
N SER A 68 -12.90 -8.01 -4.46
CA SER A 68 -13.76 -6.94 -3.96
C SER A 68 -13.05 -5.96 -3.02
N LEU A 69 -11.84 -6.28 -2.55
CA LEU A 69 -11.04 -5.39 -1.72
C LEU A 69 -10.43 -4.26 -2.56
N GLU A 70 -10.23 -3.11 -1.92
CA GLU A 70 -9.59 -1.94 -2.51
C GLU A 70 -8.20 -2.31 -3.07
N GLY A 71 -7.86 -1.81 -4.26
CA GLY A 71 -6.56 -2.04 -4.91
C GLY A 71 -6.22 -3.50 -5.30
N ALA A 72 -6.97 -4.50 -4.83
CA ALA A 72 -6.63 -5.92 -5.01
C ALA A 72 -6.66 -6.36 -6.48
N ARG A 73 -7.48 -5.72 -7.31
CA ARG A 73 -7.57 -6.01 -8.75
C ARG A 73 -6.26 -5.68 -9.48
N GLY A 74 -5.61 -4.59 -9.09
CA GLY A 74 -4.37 -4.15 -9.72
C GLY A 74 -3.23 -5.15 -9.49
N LEU A 75 -3.23 -5.88 -8.36
CA LEU A 75 -2.26 -6.94 -8.08
C LEU A 75 -2.26 -8.05 -9.16
N TYR A 76 -3.43 -8.35 -9.76
CA TYR A 76 -3.52 -9.35 -10.83
C TYR A 76 -3.06 -8.81 -12.20
N VAL A 77 -3.11 -7.50 -12.40
CA VAL A 77 -2.82 -6.84 -13.68
C VAL A 77 -1.35 -6.40 -13.74
N TRP A 78 -0.90 -5.70 -12.70
CA TRP A 78 0.39 -5.02 -12.62
C TRP A 78 1.47 -5.87 -11.95
N HIS A 79 1.07 -6.81 -11.10
CA HIS A 79 2.00 -7.67 -10.37
C HIS A 79 1.69 -9.17 -10.58
N PRO A 80 1.72 -9.69 -11.83
CA PRO A 80 1.15 -10.97 -12.23
C PRO A 80 2.02 -12.18 -11.81
N VAL A 81 2.31 -12.29 -10.51
CA VAL A 81 3.05 -13.42 -9.93
C VAL A 81 2.30 -14.72 -10.16
N VAL A 82 3.05 -15.77 -10.47
CA VAL A 82 2.51 -17.10 -10.77
C VAL A 82 1.61 -17.62 -9.65
N ALA A 83 1.94 -17.30 -8.39
CA ALA A 83 1.15 -17.68 -7.23
C ALA A 83 -0.29 -17.15 -7.28
N LEU A 84 -0.50 -15.87 -7.65
CA LEU A 84 -1.85 -15.29 -7.75
C LEU A 84 -2.65 -15.90 -8.91
N LYS A 85 -1.99 -16.22 -10.03
CA LYS A 85 -2.63 -16.96 -11.14
C LYS A 85 -3.05 -18.36 -10.70
N ILE A 86 -2.21 -19.07 -9.94
CA ILE A 86 -2.56 -20.37 -9.36
C ILE A 86 -3.78 -20.21 -8.44
N LEU A 87 -3.78 -19.24 -7.53
CA LEU A 87 -4.90 -18.99 -6.63
C LEU A 87 -6.22 -18.72 -7.37
N LEU A 88 -6.14 -17.99 -8.50
CA LEU A 88 -7.31 -17.68 -9.33
C LEU A 88 -7.92 -18.93 -9.99
N PHE A 89 -7.08 -19.88 -10.41
CA PHE A 89 -7.52 -21.04 -11.21
C PHE A 89 -7.48 -22.38 -10.47
N MET A 90 -7.00 -22.44 -9.23
CA MET A 90 -6.79 -23.71 -8.50
C MET A 90 -8.09 -24.53 -8.35
N GLY A 91 -9.26 -23.88 -8.28
CA GLY A 91 -10.56 -24.55 -8.27
C GLY A 91 -10.86 -25.37 -9.53
N LEU A 92 -10.31 -24.99 -10.68
CA LEU A 92 -10.54 -25.65 -11.96
C LEU A 92 -9.81 -27.00 -12.09
N GLY A 93 -8.69 -27.18 -11.40
CA GLY A 93 -7.89 -28.41 -11.47
C GLY A 93 -8.65 -29.66 -11.01
N PRO A 94 -9.09 -29.72 -9.73
CA PRO A 94 -9.80 -30.88 -9.20
C PRO A 94 -11.09 -31.22 -9.95
N ILE A 95 -11.87 -30.21 -10.36
CA ILE A 95 -13.12 -30.43 -11.11
C ILE A 95 -12.86 -30.98 -12.51
N SER A 96 -11.83 -30.49 -13.20
CA SER A 96 -11.44 -31.00 -14.52
C SER A 96 -11.03 -32.47 -14.42
N LEU A 97 -10.22 -32.83 -13.42
CA LEU A 97 -9.83 -34.23 -13.18
C LEU A 97 -11.02 -35.12 -12.81
N ALA A 98 -11.99 -34.60 -12.05
CA ALA A 98 -13.21 -35.34 -11.70
C ALA A 98 -14.06 -35.65 -12.94
N ILE A 99 -14.18 -34.67 -13.86
CA ILE A 99 -14.91 -34.81 -15.12
C ILE A 99 -14.18 -35.78 -16.07
N LEU A 100 -12.86 -35.64 -16.22
CA LEU A 100 -12.03 -36.53 -17.04
C LEU A 100 -12.08 -37.99 -16.56
N ALA A 101 -12.29 -38.22 -15.27
CA ALA A 101 -12.44 -39.57 -14.71
C ALA A 101 -13.78 -40.26 -15.07
N LEU A 102 -14.78 -39.54 -15.58
CA LEU A 102 -16.10 -40.08 -15.93
C LEU A 102 -16.07 -41.05 -17.13
N PRO A 103 -15.56 -40.67 -18.32
CA PRO A 103 -15.52 -41.59 -19.47
C PRO A 103 -14.63 -42.82 -19.21
N LEU A 104 -13.60 -42.67 -18.38
CA LEU A 104 -12.64 -43.73 -18.05
C LEU A 104 -13.24 -44.88 -17.21
N GLU A 105 -14.45 -44.71 -16.68
CA GLU A 105 -15.19 -45.81 -16.04
C GLU A 105 -15.48 -46.98 -16.99
N LYS A 106 -15.57 -46.68 -18.29
CA LYS A 106 -15.88 -47.65 -19.34
C LYS A 106 -14.67 -48.47 -19.80
N LEU A 107 -13.46 -48.10 -19.39
CA LEU A 107 -12.24 -48.81 -19.78
C LEU A 107 -12.06 -50.11 -18.97
N ALA A 108 -11.49 -51.14 -19.61
CA ALA A 108 -11.12 -52.40 -18.97
C ALA A 108 -10.09 -52.18 -17.85
N GLN A 109 -9.10 -51.31 -18.10
CA GLN A 109 -8.09 -50.92 -17.12
C GLN A 109 -8.58 -49.73 -16.27
N LYS A 110 -9.12 -50.03 -15.10
CA LYS A 110 -9.70 -49.02 -14.19
C LYS A 110 -8.69 -48.26 -13.32
N TRP A 111 -7.40 -48.59 -13.39
CA TRP A 111 -6.39 -48.00 -12.51
C TRP A 111 -6.19 -46.51 -12.78
N ILE A 112 -6.20 -46.08 -14.06
CA ILE A 112 -6.09 -44.66 -14.46
C ILE A 112 -7.22 -43.83 -13.84
N MET A 113 -8.46 -44.30 -13.96
CA MET A 113 -9.62 -43.66 -13.33
C MET A 113 -9.48 -43.57 -11.80
N ARG A 114 -8.97 -44.62 -11.15
CA ARG A 114 -8.75 -44.61 -9.69
C ARG A 114 -7.72 -43.55 -9.30
N VAL A 115 -6.61 -43.46 -10.04
CA VAL A 115 -5.57 -42.46 -9.80
C VAL A 115 -6.13 -41.05 -9.96
N LEU A 116 -6.83 -40.76 -11.07
CA LEU A 116 -7.42 -39.43 -11.30
C LEU A 116 -8.44 -39.04 -10.23
N ARG A 117 -9.24 -39.98 -9.73
CA ARG A 117 -10.17 -39.73 -8.62
C ARG A 117 -9.47 -39.38 -7.32
N TRP A 118 -8.39 -40.09 -6.99
CA TRP A 118 -7.62 -39.79 -5.80
C TRP A 118 -6.93 -38.43 -5.91
N ILE A 119 -6.33 -38.12 -7.07
CA ILE A 119 -5.72 -36.80 -7.32
C ILE A 119 -6.78 -35.70 -7.22
N SER A 120 -7.94 -35.87 -7.86
CA SER A 120 -9.05 -34.91 -7.79
C SER A 120 -9.54 -34.72 -6.34
N PHE A 121 -9.74 -35.80 -5.59
CA PHE A 121 -10.23 -35.71 -4.21
C PHE A 121 -9.23 -35.04 -3.27
N VAL A 122 -7.95 -35.45 -3.31
CA VAL A 122 -6.89 -34.83 -2.50
C VAL A 122 -6.71 -33.37 -2.90
N GLY A 123 -6.68 -33.07 -4.20
CA GLY A 123 -6.63 -31.70 -4.71
C GLY A 123 -7.82 -30.85 -4.26
N SER A 124 -9.02 -31.43 -4.20
CA SER A 124 -10.23 -30.74 -3.71
C SER A 124 -10.09 -30.35 -2.24
N ILE A 125 -9.56 -31.24 -1.39
CA ILE A 125 -9.30 -30.95 0.02
C ILE A 125 -8.30 -29.80 0.14
N LEU A 126 -7.17 -29.89 -0.58
CA LEU A 126 -6.14 -28.84 -0.55
C LEU A 126 -6.68 -27.48 -0.97
N VAL A 127 -7.38 -27.41 -2.12
CA VAL A 127 -7.97 -26.16 -2.62
C VAL A 127 -9.00 -25.60 -1.65
N SER A 128 -9.82 -26.44 -1.03
CA SER A 128 -10.80 -26.01 -0.03
C SER A 128 -10.10 -25.40 1.19
N LEU A 129 -9.06 -26.05 1.72
CA LEU A 129 -8.29 -25.55 2.86
C LEU A 129 -7.60 -24.23 2.54
N VAL A 130 -6.96 -24.12 1.38
CA VAL A 130 -6.31 -22.87 0.92
C VAL A 130 -7.33 -21.75 0.76
N SER A 131 -8.50 -22.03 0.17
CA SER A 131 -9.55 -21.02 -0.04
C SER A 131 -10.13 -20.51 1.29
N ILE A 132 -10.41 -21.42 2.24
CA ILE A 132 -10.89 -21.06 3.57
C ILE A 132 -9.82 -20.27 4.34
N GLY A 133 -8.56 -20.74 4.31
CA GLY A 133 -7.45 -20.07 4.96
C GLY A 133 -7.20 -18.67 4.40
N MET A 134 -7.25 -18.50 3.08
CA MET A 134 -7.13 -17.19 2.42
C MET A 134 -8.28 -16.25 2.82
N LEU A 135 -9.51 -16.73 2.83
CA LEU A 135 -10.66 -15.92 3.24
C LEU A 135 -10.54 -15.49 4.71
N ALA A 136 -10.17 -16.43 5.60
CA ALA A 136 -9.92 -16.12 7.01
C ALA A 136 -8.79 -15.10 7.16
N PHE A 137 -7.68 -15.26 6.43
CA PHE A 137 -6.56 -14.32 6.44
C PHE A 137 -7.00 -12.91 6.03
N LEU A 138 -7.68 -12.75 4.88
CA LEU A 138 -8.12 -11.45 4.35
C LEU A 138 -9.21 -10.78 5.19
N ILE A 139 -9.97 -11.54 5.97
CA ILE A 139 -11.01 -10.99 6.86
C ILE A 139 -10.41 -10.64 8.23
N VAL A 140 -9.71 -11.59 8.84
CA VAL A 140 -9.35 -11.55 10.25
C VAL A 140 -8.11 -10.71 10.49
N VAL A 141 -7.04 -10.88 9.70
CA VAL A 141 -5.75 -10.24 9.96
C VAL A 141 -5.85 -8.71 9.97
N PRO A 142 -6.42 -8.04 8.94
CA PRO A 142 -6.51 -6.57 8.96
C PRO A 142 -7.47 -6.03 10.04
N ARG A 143 -8.39 -6.85 10.57
CA ARG A 143 -9.40 -6.41 11.54
C ARG A 143 -8.98 -6.60 12.99
N LEU A 144 -8.14 -7.61 13.27
CA LEU A 144 -7.60 -7.85 14.60
C LEU A 144 -6.36 -7.02 14.91
N GLY A 145 -5.79 -6.34 13.91
CA GLY A 145 -4.69 -5.41 14.09
C GLY A 145 -5.02 -4.30 15.09
N SER A 146 -4.36 -4.31 16.24
CA SER A 146 -4.35 -3.18 17.17
C SER A 146 -3.53 -2.06 16.55
N MET A 147 -4.12 -0.88 16.44
CA MET A 147 -3.38 0.33 16.08
C MET A 147 -3.25 1.16 17.33
N ASP A 148 -2.04 1.66 17.56
CA ASP A 148 -1.74 2.45 18.74
C ASP A 148 -2.45 3.81 18.63
N PRO A 149 -3.01 4.34 19.72
CA PRO A 149 -3.60 5.67 19.71
C PRO A 149 -2.47 6.68 19.52
N VAL A 150 -2.54 7.47 18.45
CA VAL A 150 -1.59 8.54 18.16
C VAL A 150 -2.34 9.86 17.97
N HIS A 151 -1.67 10.96 18.30
CA HIS A 151 -2.16 12.31 18.12
C HIS A 151 -1.61 12.90 16.82
N LEU A 152 -2.41 12.79 15.75
CA LEU A 152 -2.12 13.41 14.46
C LEU A 152 -3.15 14.49 14.15
N ASN A 153 -2.69 15.63 13.66
CA ASN A 153 -3.55 16.69 13.14
C ASN A 153 -4.08 16.30 11.74
N LEU A 154 -5.05 15.40 11.67
CA LEU A 154 -5.57 14.91 10.39
C LEU A 154 -6.52 15.92 9.74
N VAL A 155 -6.34 16.15 8.43
CA VAL A 155 -7.29 16.93 7.63
C VAL A 155 -8.54 16.09 7.33
N ASP A 156 -9.70 16.58 7.75
CA ASP A 156 -11.01 16.07 7.34
C ASP A 156 -11.37 16.70 5.99
N PRO A 157 -11.53 15.90 4.91
CA PRO A 157 -11.87 16.44 3.58
C PRO A 157 -13.10 17.34 3.56
N SER A 158 -14.04 17.13 4.48
CA SER A 158 -15.26 17.95 4.57
C SER A 158 -15.09 19.31 5.25
N GLN A 159 -13.98 19.53 5.97
CA GLN A 159 -13.76 20.73 6.78
C GLN A 159 -12.81 21.77 6.15
N GLY A 160 -12.16 21.44 5.03
CA GLY A 160 -11.20 22.35 4.39
C GLY A 160 -9.80 22.29 5.01
N ILE A 161 -8.97 23.28 4.66
CA ILE A 161 -7.63 23.51 5.26
C ILE A 161 -7.65 24.87 5.96
N VAL A 162 -7.12 24.93 7.17
CA VAL A 162 -6.97 26.17 7.93
C VAL A 162 -5.55 26.71 7.73
N THR A 163 -5.42 27.90 7.14
CA THR A 163 -4.12 28.55 6.91
C THR A 163 -3.53 29.09 8.22
N GLN A 164 -2.26 28.77 8.51
CA GLN A 164 -1.54 29.23 9.69
C GLN A 164 -1.32 30.74 9.70
N SER A 165 -1.28 31.38 8.53
CA SER A 165 -1.09 32.84 8.37
C SER A 165 -2.23 33.72 8.92
N LEU A 166 -3.35 33.11 9.33
CA LEU A 166 -4.50 33.80 9.95
C LEU A 166 -4.51 33.70 11.48
N GLN A 167 -3.57 32.99 12.11
CA GLN A 167 -3.39 33.12 13.56
C GLN A 167 -2.69 34.45 13.85
N PRO A 168 -3.29 35.35 14.66
CA PRO A 168 -2.60 36.55 15.10
C PRO A 168 -1.31 36.10 15.81
N GLU A 169 -0.16 36.57 15.35
CA GLU A 169 1.06 36.48 16.14
C GLU A 169 0.73 36.94 17.55
N ALA A 170 1.05 36.13 18.55
CA ALA A 170 0.92 36.53 19.94
C ALA A 170 1.76 37.78 20.12
N THR A 171 1.10 38.94 20.14
CA THR A 171 1.73 40.22 20.47
C THR A 171 2.19 40.09 21.91
N PHE A 172 3.48 39.79 22.09
CA PHE A 172 4.16 40.07 23.34
C PHE A 172 4.18 41.60 23.47
N SER A 173 3.15 42.14 24.13
CA SER A 173 3.20 43.50 24.65
C SER A 173 4.35 43.54 25.65
N ALA A 174 5.47 44.15 25.23
CA ALA A 174 6.48 44.61 26.16
C ALA A 174 5.79 45.61 27.11
N GLY A 175 5.48 45.14 28.31
CA GLY A 175 4.94 45.98 29.37
C GLY A 175 5.95 47.05 29.73
N ALA A 176 5.73 48.25 29.21
CA ALA A 176 6.25 49.47 29.81
C ALA A 176 5.20 49.94 30.82
N ASP A 177 5.48 49.78 32.10
CA ASP A 177 4.96 50.62 33.18
C ASP A 177 5.81 50.36 34.44
N SER A 178 6.69 51.30 34.78
CA SER A 178 6.44 52.41 35.72
C SER A 178 6.45 51.96 37.19
N THR A 179 7.63 51.99 37.81
CA THR A 179 7.76 51.98 39.27
C THR A 179 8.56 53.20 39.71
N THR A 180 7.86 54.30 39.97
CA THR A 180 8.29 55.33 40.91
C THR A 180 8.18 54.77 42.32
N GLY A 181 9.32 54.53 42.97
CA GLY A 181 9.36 54.04 44.36
C GLY A 181 10.73 54.29 44.96
N THR A 182 10.85 55.38 45.70
CA THR A 182 11.98 55.75 46.56
C THR A 182 12.37 54.60 47.49
N PRO A 183 13.67 54.46 47.83
CA PRO A 183 13.97 54.20 49.22
C PRO A 183 15.05 55.13 49.79
N SER A 184 14.73 55.66 50.97
CA SER A 184 15.63 56.27 51.94
C SER A 184 16.75 55.32 52.34
N GLY A 185 17.92 55.89 52.60
CA GLY A 185 19.16 55.15 52.77
C GLY A 185 19.37 54.44 54.10
N VAL A 186 20.48 53.68 54.15
CA VAL A 186 21.26 53.36 55.34
C VAL A 186 22.73 53.30 54.93
N ILE A 187 23.56 54.02 55.68
CA ILE A 187 25.02 54.09 55.64
C ILE A 187 25.62 52.85 56.33
N MET A 188 26.78 52.33 55.86
CA MET A 188 27.89 51.87 56.73
C MET A 188 29.12 51.37 55.93
N GLY A 189 30.27 51.99 56.20
CA GLY A 189 31.55 51.29 56.47
C GLY A 189 32.52 50.94 55.33
N ALA A 190 33.63 51.68 55.25
CA ALA A 190 34.87 51.39 54.48
C ALA A 190 35.80 50.37 55.22
N PRO A 191 37.12 50.21 54.91
CA PRO A 191 37.92 50.39 53.68
C PRO A 191 38.85 49.16 53.37
N GLY A 192 39.59 49.16 52.24
CA GLY A 192 40.70 48.20 52.06
C GLY A 192 41.41 48.16 50.70
N SER A 193 42.46 49.00 50.57
CA SER A 193 43.70 48.90 49.76
C SER A 193 43.90 47.84 48.66
N GLY A 194 44.41 48.26 47.49
CA GLY A 194 45.13 47.40 46.54
C GLY A 194 45.60 48.14 45.27
N THR A 195 46.91 48.21 45.10
CA THR A 195 47.73 48.99 44.14
C THR A 195 47.69 48.58 42.66
N ALA A 196 47.94 49.56 41.77
CA ALA A 196 48.61 49.48 40.45
C ALA A 196 47.88 48.65 39.34
N GLN A 197 47.90 48.98 38.04
CA GLN A 197 48.94 49.57 37.21
C GLN A 197 48.33 50.02 35.86
N ALA A 198 48.81 51.13 35.30
CA ALA A 198 48.43 51.60 33.96
C ALA A 198 49.25 50.88 32.88
N SER A 199 48.61 50.39 31.81
CA SER A 199 49.15 50.38 30.43
C SER A 199 48.15 49.73 29.45
N GLY A 200 48.07 50.27 28.23
CA GLY A 200 47.51 49.55 27.08
C GLY A 200 46.25 50.17 26.47
N ALA A 201 46.43 51.21 25.66
CA ALA A 201 45.43 51.65 24.70
C ALA A 201 45.38 50.69 23.50
N ALA A 202 44.18 50.22 23.14
CA ALA A 202 43.82 49.78 21.80
C ALA A 202 42.30 50.00 21.62
N PRO A 203 41.83 50.62 20.53
CA PRO A 203 40.42 50.97 20.38
C PRO A 203 39.59 49.72 20.05
N ALA A 204 38.51 49.52 20.80
CA ALA A 204 37.45 48.59 20.44
C ALA A 204 36.82 49.06 19.13
N ALA A 205 36.98 48.28 18.07
CA ALA A 205 36.22 48.44 16.85
C ALA A 205 34.74 48.16 17.18
N LEU A 206 33.90 49.19 17.06
CA LEU A 206 32.45 49.08 17.03
C LEU A 206 32.08 48.17 15.86
N ALA A 207 31.79 46.91 16.15
CA ALA A 207 31.08 46.02 15.24
C ALA A 207 29.70 46.63 14.99
N THR A 208 29.57 47.29 13.84
CA THR A 208 28.30 47.80 13.37
C THR A 208 27.52 46.58 12.89
N THR A 209 26.62 46.08 13.75
CA THR A 209 25.60 45.11 13.37
C THR A 209 24.73 45.75 12.29
N THR A 210 25.06 45.46 11.04
CA THR A 210 24.14 45.68 9.92
C THR A 210 23.02 44.67 10.07
N ALA A 211 21.96 45.09 10.76
CA ALA A 211 20.67 44.43 10.68
C ALA A 211 20.30 44.38 9.20
N SER A 212 20.30 43.17 8.63
CA SER A 212 19.83 42.93 7.28
C SER A 212 18.34 43.26 7.27
N SER A 213 17.98 44.45 6.77
CA SER A 213 16.59 44.80 6.56
C SER A 213 16.11 44.07 5.30
N THR A 214 15.46 42.93 5.51
CA THR A 214 14.64 42.34 4.46
C THR A 214 13.47 43.28 4.22
N ALA A 215 13.45 43.94 3.05
CA ALA A 215 12.29 44.72 2.62
C ALA A 215 11.03 43.82 2.67
N PRO A 216 9.87 44.33 3.13
CA PRO A 216 8.67 43.52 3.21
C PRO A 216 8.28 43.00 1.81
N LEU A 217 8.04 41.69 1.70
CA LEU A 217 7.60 41.05 0.45
C LEU A 217 6.35 41.77 -0.11
N SER A 218 6.35 41.97 -1.42
CA SER A 218 5.19 42.44 -2.18
C SER A 218 3.97 41.57 -1.83
N PRO A 219 2.75 42.13 -1.73
CA PRO A 219 1.54 41.34 -1.52
C PRO A 219 1.35 40.20 -2.54
N LEU A 220 1.86 40.35 -3.77
CA LEU A 220 1.82 39.32 -4.82
C LEU A 220 2.83 38.18 -4.61
N ASP A 221 3.82 38.38 -3.75
CA ASP A 221 4.87 37.40 -3.44
C ASP A 221 4.64 36.71 -2.09
N ARG A 222 3.50 36.96 -1.44
CA ARG A 222 3.09 36.28 -0.21
C ARG A 222 2.22 35.06 -0.54
N PRO A 223 2.61 33.85 -0.12
CA PRO A 223 1.76 32.68 -0.27
C PRO A 223 0.43 32.85 0.46
N LEU A 224 -0.66 32.58 -0.25
CA LEU A 224 -2.02 32.49 0.28
C LEU A 224 -2.27 31.15 0.96
N LEU A 225 -1.58 30.10 0.49
CA LEU A 225 -1.64 28.73 1.00
C LEU A 225 -0.30 28.05 0.73
N ARG A 226 0.23 27.32 1.71
CA ARG A 226 1.46 26.53 1.60
C ARG A 226 1.15 25.05 1.73
N LEU A 227 1.48 24.27 0.72
CA LEU A 227 1.22 22.83 0.69
C LEU A 227 2.53 22.07 0.56
N ALA A 228 2.64 20.94 1.25
CA ALA A 228 3.74 19.99 1.08
C ALA A 228 3.21 18.66 0.54
N PHE A 229 3.99 18.00 -0.32
CA PHE A 229 3.67 16.70 -0.91
C PHE A 229 4.89 15.79 -0.90
N SER A 230 4.72 14.55 -0.48
CA SER A 230 5.70 13.47 -0.65
C SER A 230 4.99 12.12 -0.59
N SER A 231 5.67 11.03 -0.87
CA SER A 231 5.03 9.72 -0.96
C SER A 231 6.06 8.59 -0.91
N ASP A 232 5.57 7.36 -0.81
CA ASP A 232 6.35 6.13 -0.93
C ASP A 232 7.46 6.01 0.14
N PRO A 233 7.16 6.17 1.45
CA PRO A 233 8.13 5.93 2.53
C PRO A 233 8.35 4.45 2.85
N HIS A 234 7.43 3.55 2.45
CA HIS A 234 7.49 2.09 2.64
C HIS A 234 7.90 1.64 4.05
N TRP A 235 7.22 2.12 5.09
CA TRP A 235 7.43 1.63 6.45
C TRP A 235 7.27 0.10 6.49
N GLY A 236 8.30 -0.58 7.02
CA GLY A 236 8.35 -2.04 7.11
C GLY A 236 9.08 -2.76 5.99
N ALA A 237 9.54 -2.06 4.95
CA ALA A 237 10.48 -2.62 3.99
C ALA A 237 11.92 -2.52 4.51
N ASP A 238 12.67 -3.62 4.48
CA ASP A 238 14.10 -3.64 4.87
C ASP A 238 14.98 -2.79 3.95
N THR A 239 14.49 -2.52 2.73
CA THR A 239 15.17 -1.72 1.71
C THR A 239 14.83 -0.23 1.78
N ALA A 240 13.87 0.17 2.62
CA ALA A 240 13.50 1.58 2.77
C ALA A 240 14.52 2.32 3.66
N ASN A 241 14.75 3.59 3.36
CA ASN A 241 15.71 4.44 4.05
C ASN A 241 15.04 5.26 5.16
N ALA A 242 15.14 4.77 6.40
CA ALA A 242 14.56 5.43 7.57
C ALA A 242 15.18 6.80 7.89
N SER A 243 16.49 7.01 7.59
CA SER A 243 17.15 8.30 7.82
C SER A 243 16.60 9.35 6.88
N ALA A 244 16.54 9.04 5.58
CA ALA A 244 15.99 9.95 4.58
C ALA A 244 14.54 10.32 4.89
N ARG A 245 13.73 9.33 5.30
CA ARG A 245 12.35 9.57 5.74
C ARG A 245 12.27 10.54 6.92
N THR A 246 13.13 10.35 7.92
CA THR A 246 13.21 11.24 9.10
C THR A 246 13.60 12.66 8.69
N ASP A 247 14.60 12.80 7.81
CA ASP A 247 15.10 14.09 7.35
C ASP A 247 14.04 14.83 6.52
N VAL A 248 13.30 14.12 5.65
CA VAL A 248 12.16 14.67 4.91
C VAL A 248 11.05 15.14 5.86
N LEU A 249 10.64 14.32 6.84
CA LEU A 249 9.57 14.69 7.78
C LEU A 249 9.96 15.93 8.60
N LYS A 250 11.20 16.02 9.08
CA LYS A 250 11.72 17.21 9.78
C LYS A 250 11.77 18.43 8.86
N GLY A 251 12.16 18.24 7.60
CA GLY A 251 12.17 19.30 6.61
C GLY A 251 10.77 19.88 6.33
N ILE A 252 9.76 19.01 6.28
CA ILE A 252 8.35 19.40 6.13
C ILE A 252 7.85 20.13 7.38
N GLU A 253 8.15 19.64 8.58
CA GLU A 253 7.81 20.34 9.82
C GLU A 253 8.42 21.75 9.87
N ALA A 254 9.70 21.86 9.50
CA ALA A 254 10.42 23.12 9.45
C ALA A 254 9.89 24.09 8.37
N SER A 255 9.31 23.59 7.27
CA SER A 255 8.71 24.45 6.23
C SER A 255 7.34 25.02 6.64
N ARG A 256 6.75 24.50 7.72
CA ARG A 256 5.48 24.96 8.31
C ARG A 256 4.35 25.07 7.27
N PRO A 257 4.01 23.99 6.55
CA PRO A 257 2.94 24.02 5.57
C PRO A 257 1.57 24.13 6.26
N ASP A 258 0.60 24.68 5.55
CA ASP A 258 -0.81 24.70 5.96
C ASP A 258 -1.44 23.31 5.82
N ALA A 259 -0.93 22.47 4.92
CA ALA A 259 -1.21 21.04 4.89
C ALA A 259 -0.08 20.24 4.22
N PHE A 260 0.13 19.03 4.70
CA PHE A 260 0.99 18.02 4.12
C PHE A 260 0.15 16.84 3.60
N PHE A 261 0.37 16.48 2.34
CA PHE A 261 -0.26 15.33 1.70
C PHE A 261 0.77 14.23 1.45
N MET A 262 0.51 13.02 1.98
CA MET A 262 1.25 11.83 1.58
C MET A 262 0.48 11.07 0.50
N LEU A 263 1.10 10.81 -0.64
CA LEU A 263 0.38 10.32 -1.82
C LEU A 263 0.27 8.79 -1.91
N GLY A 264 0.45 8.06 -0.81
CA GLY A 264 0.29 6.61 -0.73
C GLY A 264 1.61 5.85 -0.54
N ASP A 265 1.50 4.52 -0.57
CA ASP A 265 2.56 3.54 -0.26
C ASP A 265 3.28 3.88 1.05
N THR A 266 2.45 4.18 2.05
CA THR A 266 2.90 4.50 3.40
C THR A 266 3.59 3.30 4.02
N VAL A 267 2.94 2.15 4.01
CA VAL A 267 3.52 0.90 4.53
C VAL A 267 3.80 -0.07 3.40
N GLU A 268 4.79 -0.94 3.59
CA GLU A 268 5.15 -1.96 2.60
C GLU A 268 4.05 -3.01 2.39
N THR A 269 3.28 -3.33 3.42
CA THR A 269 2.17 -4.28 3.34
C THR A 269 1.01 -3.83 4.21
N GLY A 270 -0.03 -3.33 3.56
CA GLY A 270 -1.18 -2.69 4.18
C GLY A 270 -1.94 -3.48 5.24
N ASN A 271 -1.91 -4.82 5.21
CA ASN A 271 -2.57 -5.65 6.23
C ASN A 271 -1.75 -5.81 7.53
N SER A 272 -0.54 -5.23 7.60
CA SER A 272 0.35 -5.33 8.76
C SER A 272 0.14 -4.17 9.74
N ALA A 273 -0.54 -4.44 10.85
CA ALA A 273 -0.73 -3.44 11.91
C ALA A 273 0.61 -2.97 12.52
N THR A 274 1.61 -3.85 12.59
CA THR A 274 2.94 -3.48 13.06
C THR A 274 3.58 -2.41 12.18
N GLN A 275 3.48 -2.54 10.86
CA GLN A 275 4.04 -1.54 9.95
C GLN A 275 3.28 -0.22 10.04
N TRP A 276 1.95 -0.27 10.18
CA TRP A 276 1.16 0.92 10.44
C TRP A 276 1.55 1.61 11.75
N ASN A 277 1.77 0.87 12.84
CA ASN A 277 2.19 1.48 14.10
C ASN A 277 3.58 2.13 13.99
N LEU A 278 4.51 1.53 13.25
CA LEU A 278 5.80 2.17 12.96
C LEU A 278 5.61 3.50 12.22
N ALA A 279 4.72 3.53 11.22
CA ALA A 279 4.40 4.75 10.49
C ALA A 279 3.76 5.81 11.39
N LEU A 280 2.74 5.42 12.16
CA LEU A 280 2.00 6.32 13.03
C LEU A 280 2.88 6.94 14.13
N LEU A 281 3.78 6.15 14.72
CA LEU A 281 4.73 6.65 15.74
C LEU A 281 5.73 7.65 15.16
N ASP A 282 6.29 7.38 13.97
CA ASP A 282 7.20 8.33 13.30
C ASP A 282 6.43 9.61 12.91
N LEU A 283 5.22 9.50 12.39
CA LEU A 283 4.40 10.66 12.02
C LEU A 283 4.05 11.52 13.24
N GLU A 284 3.67 10.91 14.37
CA GLU A 284 3.42 11.62 15.62
C GLU A 284 4.69 12.31 16.15
N ALA A 285 5.84 11.64 16.05
CA ALA A 285 7.11 12.16 16.54
C ALA A 285 7.63 13.37 15.74
N PHE A 286 7.38 13.43 14.43
CA PHE A 286 7.99 14.43 13.55
C PHE A 286 7.02 15.45 12.96
N VAL A 287 5.74 15.11 12.77
CA VAL A 287 4.76 15.97 12.08
C VAL A 287 3.40 16.01 12.76
N SER A 288 3.30 15.74 14.07
CA SER A 288 2.03 15.73 14.82
C SER A 288 1.24 17.04 14.72
N ASP A 289 1.91 18.19 14.69
CA ASP A 289 1.30 19.51 14.59
C ASP A 289 1.02 19.94 13.14
N VAL A 290 1.56 19.24 12.15
CA VAL A 290 1.36 19.55 10.72
C VAL A 290 0.02 18.96 10.26
N PRO A 291 -0.91 19.76 9.70
CA PRO A 291 -2.14 19.23 9.14
C PRO A 291 -1.84 18.19 8.05
N LEU A 292 -2.25 16.93 8.26
CA LEU A 292 -1.80 15.79 7.48
C LEU A 292 -2.98 15.06 6.82
N ARG A 293 -2.83 14.69 5.54
CA ARG A 293 -3.76 13.81 4.83
C ARG A 293 -3.02 12.80 3.98
N LEU A 294 -3.44 11.54 4.03
CA LEU A 294 -2.82 10.48 3.23
C LEU A 294 -3.80 10.02 2.16
N LEU A 295 -3.28 9.68 0.98
CA LEU A 295 -3.96 8.84 -0.01
C LEU A 295 -3.64 7.37 0.24
N LEU A 296 -4.44 6.48 -0.36
CA LEU A 296 -4.19 5.05 -0.35
C LEU A 296 -3.34 4.69 -1.58
N GLY A 297 -2.15 4.12 -1.37
CA GLY A 297 -1.35 3.50 -2.45
C GLY A 297 -1.63 2.01 -2.63
N ASN A 298 -0.97 1.38 -3.61
CA ASN A 298 -1.12 -0.06 -3.83
C ASN A 298 -0.61 -0.90 -2.66
N HIS A 299 0.55 -0.59 -2.08
CA HIS A 299 1.09 -1.32 -0.94
C HIS A 299 0.18 -1.20 0.30
N ASP A 300 -0.38 -0.01 0.53
CA ASP A 300 -1.35 0.24 1.61
C ASP A 300 -2.63 -0.59 1.45
N ALA A 301 -2.98 -0.96 0.21
CA ALA A 301 -4.17 -1.74 -0.10
C ALA A 301 -3.94 -3.26 0.00
N PHE A 302 -2.70 -3.72 0.09
CA PHE A 302 -2.38 -5.15 0.05
C PHE A 302 -3.13 -5.97 1.10
N PHE A 303 -3.74 -7.06 0.63
CA PHE A 303 -4.36 -8.11 1.44
C PHE A 303 -5.39 -7.62 2.47
N GLY A 304 -6.18 -6.60 2.11
CA GLY A 304 -7.18 -6.03 3.01
C GLY A 304 -6.67 -4.82 3.80
N GLY A 305 -5.53 -4.25 3.42
CA GLY A 305 -4.94 -3.13 4.15
C GLY A 305 -5.80 -1.87 4.23
N GLN A 306 -6.79 -1.73 3.34
CA GLN A 306 -7.73 -0.62 3.37
C GLN A 306 -8.52 -0.52 4.68
N TYR A 307 -8.68 -1.62 5.43
CA TYR A 307 -9.33 -1.59 6.74
C TYR A 307 -8.49 -0.84 7.79
N LEU A 308 -7.17 -1.05 7.79
CA LEU A 308 -6.25 -0.37 8.70
C LEU A 308 -6.04 1.08 8.27
N TYR A 309 -5.86 1.33 6.97
CA TYR A 309 -5.82 2.69 6.42
C TYR A 309 -7.04 3.51 6.84
N ARG A 310 -8.26 2.99 6.65
CA ARG A 310 -9.48 3.70 7.05
C ARG A 310 -9.55 3.95 8.55
N LYS A 311 -9.13 2.99 9.36
CA LYS A 311 -9.12 3.13 10.82
C LYS A 311 -8.14 4.22 11.26
N ALA A 312 -7.05 4.44 10.53
CA ALA A 312 -6.01 5.42 10.87
C ALA A 312 -6.34 6.82 10.34
N PHE A 313 -6.79 6.91 9.08
CA PHE A 313 -6.87 8.19 8.35
C PHE A 313 -8.28 8.58 7.89
N PHE A 314 -9.29 7.80 8.27
CA PHE A 314 -10.70 8.18 8.10
C PHE A 314 -11.52 7.78 9.34
N PRO A 315 -11.16 8.34 10.52
CA PRO A 315 -11.81 8.00 11.78
C PRO A 315 -13.29 8.42 11.80
N GLN A 316 -14.02 7.91 12.79
CA GLN A 316 -15.43 8.25 12.96
C GLN A 316 -15.62 9.76 13.09
N GLY A 317 -16.58 10.32 12.35
CA GLY A 317 -16.86 11.75 12.28
C GLY A 317 -16.37 12.39 10.98
N PHE A 318 -15.36 11.81 10.34
CA PHE A 318 -14.86 12.31 9.05
C PHE A 318 -15.86 12.03 7.94
N SER A 319 -15.90 12.93 6.97
CA SER A 319 -16.74 12.77 5.78
C SER A 319 -16.07 13.37 4.54
N SER A 320 -16.65 13.11 3.38
CA SER A 320 -16.20 13.67 2.10
C SER A 320 -17.37 13.95 1.19
N ASP A 321 -17.16 14.85 0.24
CA ASP A 321 -18.13 15.23 -0.80
C ASP A 321 -18.57 14.04 -1.69
N SER A 322 -17.68 13.05 -1.85
CA SER A 322 -17.93 11.83 -2.62
C SER A 322 -18.63 10.71 -1.80
N GLY A 323 -18.60 10.83 -0.46
CA GLY A 323 -18.94 9.77 0.49
C GLY A 323 -17.94 8.62 0.53
N SER A 324 -16.75 8.77 -0.08
CA SER A 324 -15.67 7.80 -0.11
C SER A 324 -14.46 8.28 0.72
N PRO A 325 -13.78 7.40 1.45
CA PRO A 325 -12.53 7.75 2.13
C PRO A 325 -11.34 7.90 1.15
N TYR A 326 -11.45 7.39 -0.07
CA TYR A 326 -10.33 7.20 -1.00
C TYR A 326 -10.21 8.28 -2.07
N TYR A 327 -11.34 8.88 -2.47
CA TYR A 327 -11.40 9.96 -3.45
C TYR A 327 -12.33 11.04 -2.93
N TRP A 328 -11.95 12.30 -3.04
CA TRP A 328 -12.65 13.43 -2.40
C TRP A 328 -12.11 14.75 -2.94
N SER A 329 -12.80 15.85 -2.66
CA SER A 329 -12.30 17.19 -2.93
C SER A 329 -12.27 18.05 -1.66
N ILE A 330 -11.35 19.02 -1.64
CA ILE A 330 -11.17 20.03 -0.59
C ILE A 330 -11.15 21.40 -1.27
N ASP A 331 -12.05 22.31 -0.89
CA ASP A 331 -11.85 23.74 -1.13
C ASP A 331 -11.00 24.29 0.02
N ALA A 332 -9.74 24.61 -0.28
CA ALA A 332 -8.78 25.12 0.69
C ALA A 332 -8.86 26.65 0.85
N GLY A 333 -9.83 27.31 0.22
CA GLY A 333 -9.90 28.77 0.13
C GLY A 333 -9.16 29.26 -1.11
N PRO A 334 -7.82 29.38 -1.12
CA PRO A 334 -7.06 29.84 -2.28
C PRO A 334 -6.89 28.80 -3.40
N ALA A 335 -7.19 27.52 -3.18
CA ALA A 335 -7.04 26.43 -4.15
C ALA A 335 -8.12 25.35 -3.99
N THR A 336 -8.39 24.61 -5.06
CA THR A 336 -9.21 23.39 -5.00
C THR A 336 -8.31 22.17 -5.16
N ILE A 337 -8.38 21.23 -4.22
CA ILE A 337 -7.60 19.99 -4.23
C ILE A 337 -8.54 18.81 -4.46
N VAL A 338 -8.22 17.93 -5.42
CA VAL A 338 -9.04 16.77 -5.78
C VAL A 338 -8.21 15.51 -5.71
N ALA A 339 -8.51 14.64 -4.75
CA ALA A 339 -7.89 13.32 -4.63
C ALA A 339 -8.65 12.29 -5.48
N VAL A 340 -7.90 11.57 -6.33
CA VAL A 340 -8.43 10.47 -7.15
C VAL A 340 -7.81 9.16 -6.71
N ASP A 341 -8.66 8.15 -6.53
CA ASP A 341 -8.29 6.83 -6.05
C ASP A 341 -7.80 5.95 -7.20
N LEU A 342 -6.47 5.90 -7.33
CA LEU A 342 -5.75 5.15 -8.36
C LEU A 342 -4.55 4.38 -7.73
N PRO A 343 -4.78 3.31 -6.95
CA PRO A 343 -3.71 2.60 -6.25
C PRO A 343 -2.70 1.96 -7.22
N TRP A 344 -3.15 1.28 -8.26
CA TRP A 344 -2.26 0.82 -9.33
C TRP A 344 -2.50 1.53 -10.64
N GLY A 345 -3.70 2.07 -10.83
CA GLY A 345 -4.19 2.64 -12.07
C GLY A 345 -5.71 2.79 -12.02
N THR A 346 -6.40 2.40 -13.09
CA THR A 346 -7.86 2.64 -13.24
C THR A 346 -8.77 1.59 -12.60
N GLU A 347 -8.24 0.62 -11.86
CA GLU A 347 -9.01 -0.51 -11.33
C GLU A 347 -10.08 -0.12 -10.30
N MET A 348 -9.87 0.98 -9.59
CA MET A 348 -10.83 1.61 -8.68
C MET A 348 -11.59 2.78 -9.32
N PHE A 349 -11.20 3.20 -10.52
CA PHE A 349 -11.81 4.30 -11.28
C PHE A 349 -13.07 3.86 -12.05
N GLY A 350 -14.07 3.37 -11.31
CA GLY A 350 -15.37 2.98 -11.86
C GLY A 350 -16.29 4.15 -12.22
N ALA A 351 -17.47 3.84 -12.76
CA ALA A 351 -18.44 4.83 -13.23
C ALA A 351 -18.84 5.87 -12.17
N ARG A 352 -18.96 5.48 -10.89
CA ARG A 352 -19.28 6.40 -9.79
C ARG A 352 -18.18 7.44 -9.58
N GLN A 353 -16.92 7.00 -9.48
CA GLN A 353 -15.79 7.90 -9.27
C GLN A 353 -15.60 8.80 -10.49
N LYS A 354 -15.72 8.26 -11.71
CA LYS A 354 -15.66 9.06 -12.95
C LYS A 354 -16.72 10.16 -13.01
N ALA A 355 -17.98 9.81 -12.72
CA ALA A 355 -19.08 10.78 -12.74
C ALA A 355 -18.93 11.85 -11.65
N TRP A 356 -18.46 11.45 -10.46
CA TRP A 356 -18.11 12.38 -9.40
C TRP A 356 -16.98 13.32 -9.84
N LEU A 357 -15.87 12.78 -10.35
CA LEU A 357 -14.72 13.58 -10.77
C LEU A 357 -15.12 14.59 -11.85
N GLU A 358 -15.83 14.17 -12.89
CA GLU A 358 -16.28 15.09 -13.93
C GLU A 358 -17.16 16.22 -13.38
N LYS A 359 -18.07 15.90 -12.45
CA LYS A 359 -18.90 16.91 -11.79
C LYS A 359 -18.06 17.87 -10.93
N THR A 360 -17.11 17.33 -10.18
CA THR A 360 -16.23 18.11 -9.29
C THR A 360 -15.35 19.07 -10.08
N LEU A 361 -14.69 18.59 -11.15
CA LEU A 361 -13.86 19.44 -12.01
C LEU A 361 -14.70 20.51 -12.72
N ALA A 362 -15.91 20.16 -13.19
CA ALA A 362 -16.80 21.12 -13.84
C ALA A 362 -17.32 22.22 -12.90
N ALA A 363 -17.34 21.97 -11.59
CA ALA A 363 -17.83 22.91 -10.58
C ALA A 363 -16.72 23.75 -9.94
N ALA A 364 -15.46 23.51 -10.27
CA ALA A 364 -14.32 24.23 -9.71
C ALA A 364 -14.36 25.73 -10.06
N ASP A 365 -13.93 26.58 -9.13
CA ASP A 365 -13.82 28.03 -9.36
C ASP A 365 -12.60 28.31 -10.27
N PRO A 366 -12.78 28.82 -11.49
CA PRO A 366 -11.69 29.02 -12.44
C PRO A 366 -10.73 30.15 -12.04
N ARG A 367 -10.98 30.86 -10.93
CA ARG A 367 -10.10 31.91 -10.40
C ARG A 367 -9.06 31.37 -9.40
N LYS A 368 -9.15 30.09 -9.06
CA LYS A 368 -8.26 29.39 -8.13
C LYS A 368 -7.59 28.24 -8.88
N PRO A 369 -6.38 27.84 -8.50
CA PRO A 369 -5.75 26.68 -9.10
C PRO A 369 -6.51 25.41 -8.72
N LEU A 370 -6.65 24.53 -9.69
CA LEU A 370 -7.24 23.20 -9.56
C LEU A 370 -6.11 22.16 -9.55
N ILE A 371 -5.88 21.59 -8.36
CA ILE A 371 -4.80 20.64 -8.11
C ILE A 371 -5.40 19.24 -7.95
N VAL A 372 -4.99 18.31 -8.80
CA VAL A 372 -5.35 16.89 -8.68
C VAL A 372 -4.22 16.14 -8.01
N ILE A 373 -4.54 15.25 -7.08
CA ILE A 373 -3.58 14.36 -6.44
C ILE A 373 -4.00 12.90 -6.60
N SER A 374 -3.04 12.03 -6.84
CA SER A 374 -3.24 10.59 -6.99
C SER A 374 -2.03 9.83 -6.48
N HIS A 375 -2.17 8.53 -6.24
CA HIS A 375 -1.01 7.69 -5.99
C HIS A 375 -0.27 7.37 -7.29
N SER A 376 -0.92 6.63 -8.20
CA SER A 376 -0.35 6.33 -9.51
C SER A 376 -0.29 7.57 -10.42
N TYR A 377 0.66 7.53 -11.36
CA TYR A 377 1.09 8.65 -12.17
C TYR A 377 0.49 8.66 -13.58
N PHE A 378 0.90 9.64 -14.40
CA PHE A 378 0.48 9.83 -15.79
C PHE A 378 1.67 9.77 -16.73
N TYR A 379 2.17 10.90 -17.22
CA TYR A 379 3.23 10.99 -18.23
C TYR A 379 4.65 10.72 -17.73
N ALA A 380 4.82 10.05 -16.59
CA ALA A 380 6.13 9.94 -15.94
C ALA A 380 7.17 9.25 -16.83
N SER A 381 8.43 9.66 -16.70
CA SER A 381 9.58 8.87 -17.17
C SER A 381 9.64 7.51 -16.47
N GLY A 382 10.59 6.65 -16.80
CA GLY A 382 10.83 5.44 -16.00
C GLY A 382 11.45 4.29 -16.76
N TYR A 383 11.05 3.07 -16.45
CA TYR A 383 11.72 1.86 -16.92
C TYR A 383 10.75 0.71 -17.16
N LYS A 384 11.22 -0.36 -17.81
CA LYS A 384 10.47 -1.62 -17.84
C LYS A 384 10.94 -2.47 -16.67
N ASP A 385 10.00 -2.91 -15.85
CA ASP A 385 10.33 -3.77 -14.72
C ASP A 385 11.06 -5.04 -15.23
N PRO A 386 12.26 -5.35 -14.70
CA PRO A 386 13.09 -6.41 -15.26
C PRO A 386 12.51 -7.82 -15.02
N LYS A 387 11.60 -7.99 -14.06
CA LYS A 387 11.01 -9.29 -13.71
C LYS A 387 9.75 -9.59 -14.51
N THR A 388 8.93 -8.58 -14.76
CA THR A 388 7.59 -8.69 -15.37
C THR A 388 7.54 -8.15 -16.79
N GLY A 389 8.48 -7.29 -17.17
CA GLY A 389 8.51 -6.59 -18.46
C GLY A 389 7.45 -5.50 -18.61
N VAL A 390 6.68 -5.21 -17.55
CA VAL A 390 5.64 -4.18 -17.53
C VAL A 390 6.31 -2.80 -17.59
N PRO A 391 5.87 -1.89 -18.47
CA PRO A 391 6.38 -0.52 -18.49
C PRO A 391 5.88 0.24 -17.28
N TRP A 392 6.83 0.75 -16.49
CA TRP A 392 6.62 1.74 -15.43
C TRP A 392 7.02 3.13 -15.91
N TYR A 393 6.25 3.64 -16.86
CA TYR A 393 6.29 5.01 -17.39
C TYR A 393 5.02 5.23 -18.23
N ASP A 394 4.66 6.49 -18.52
CA ASP A 394 3.49 6.87 -19.33
C ASP A 394 2.27 5.96 -19.11
N HIS A 395 1.70 6.03 -17.91
CA HIS A 395 0.75 5.05 -17.40
C HIS A 395 -0.45 4.86 -18.35
N TYR A 396 -0.45 3.72 -19.05
CA TYR A 396 -1.28 3.49 -20.25
C TYR A 396 -2.79 3.45 -20.01
N GLN A 397 -3.25 3.25 -18.77
CA GLN A 397 -4.68 3.30 -18.42
C GLN A 397 -5.11 4.69 -17.95
N ASN A 398 -4.37 5.27 -17.01
CA ASN A 398 -4.62 6.58 -16.41
C ASN A 398 -4.69 7.70 -17.46
N ILE A 399 -3.71 7.77 -18.37
CA ILE A 399 -3.64 8.83 -19.40
C ILE A 399 -4.94 8.92 -20.22
N PRO A 400 -5.36 7.87 -20.96
CA PRO A 400 -6.57 7.97 -21.78
C PRO A 400 -7.88 8.10 -20.97
N ALA A 401 -7.88 7.68 -19.70
CA ALA A 401 -9.09 7.71 -18.88
C ALA A 401 -9.34 9.05 -18.18
N LEU A 402 -8.28 9.79 -17.78
CA LEU A 402 -8.41 10.99 -16.96
C LEU A 402 -7.85 12.26 -17.60
N VAL A 403 -6.78 12.20 -18.39
CA VAL A 403 -6.16 13.41 -18.97
C VAL A 403 -7.15 14.22 -19.83
N PRO A 404 -8.03 13.60 -20.65
CA PRO A 404 -9.06 14.37 -21.36
C PRO A 404 -10.00 15.17 -20.45
N LEU A 405 -10.24 14.71 -19.21
CA LEU A 405 -11.01 15.47 -18.22
C LEU A 405 -10.17 16.62 -17.65
N PHE A 406 -8.88 16.36 -17.38
CA PHE A 406 -7.96 17.38 -16.87
C PHE A 406 -7.80 18.54 -17.84
N GLU A 407 -7.57 18.24 -19.12
CA GLU A 407 -7.46 19.24 -20.19
C GLU A 407 -8.79 19.99 -20.40
N LYS A 408 -9.92 19.27 -20.41
CA LYS A 408 -11.25 19.86 -20.63
C LYS A 408 -11.63 20.88 -19.54
N TYR A 409 -11.30 20.60 -18.29
CA TYR A 409 -11.70 21.42 -17.14
C TYR A 409 -10.58 22.32 -16.60
N GLY A 410 -9.43 22.38 -17.28
CA GLY A 410 -8.35 23.29 -16.91
C GLY A 410 -7.68 22.94 -15.58
N VAL A 411 -7.33 21.66 -15.36
CA VAL A 411 -6.50 21.28 -14.22
C VAL A 411 -5.10 21.86 -14.39
N ASP A 412 -4.61 22.60 -13.39
CA ASP A 412 -3.32 23.30 -13.46
C ASP A 412 -2.15 22.39 -13.11
N LEU A 413 -2.35 21.54 -12.10
CA LEU A 413 -1.31 20.68 -11.53
C LEU A 413 -1.88 19.32 -11.13
N VAL A 414 -1.20 18.26 -11.54
CA VAL A 414 -1.42 16.89 -11.09
C VAL A 414 -0.19 16.41 -10.33
N ILE A 415 -0.34 15.95 -9.09
CA ILE A 415 0.78 15.47 -8.26
C ILE A 415 0.58 13.98 -7.95
N SER A 416 1.60 13.17 -8.20
CA SER A 416 1.56 11.73 -8.00
C SER A 416 2.77 11.20 -7.22
N GLY A 417 2.62 10.04 -6.60
CA GLY A 417 3.70 9.27 -5.99
C GLY A 417 4.10 8.09 -6.89
N HIS A 418 4.26 6.92 -6.28
CA HIS A 418 4.45 5.60 -6.88
C HIS A 418 5.78 5.37 -7.59
N ASN A 419 6.22 6.31 -8.43
CA ASN A 419 7.57 6.30 -8.98
C ASN A 419 8.53 6.93 -7.98
N HIS A 420 9.60 6.21 -7.64
CA HIS A 420 10.48 6.55 -6.52
C HIS A 420 11.56 7.56 -6.90
N TYR A 421 11.13 8.74 -7.34
CA TYR A 421 11.97 9.87 -7.71
C TYR A 421 11.16 11.18 -7.73
N GLN A 422 11.82 12.29 -8.08
CA GLN A 422 11.17 13.57 -8.33
C GLN A 422 11.19 13.91 -9.82
N GLU A 423 10.06 14.34 -10.37
CA GLU A 423 9.97 14.76 -11.78
C GLU A 423 8.94 15.88 -11.96
N LEU A 424 9.24 16.81 -12.86
CA LEU A 424 8.33 17.85 -13.33
C LEU A 424 8.08 17.66 -14.83
N LEU A 425 6.82 17.61 -15.23
CA LEU A 425 6.39 17.49 -16.63
C LEU A 425 5.32 18.51 -16.98
N SER A 426 5.14 18.76 -18.27
CA SER A 426 4.06 19.63 -18.77
C SER A 426 3.58 19.20 -20.15
N HIS A 427 2.27 19.06 -20.31
CA HIS A 427 1.64 18.65 -21.55
C HIS A 427 0.25 19.28 -21.69
N ASN A 428 -0.02 19.91 -22.84
CA ASN A 428 -1.32 20.52 -23.20
C ASN A 428 -1.89 21.46 -22.13
N GLY A 429 -1.04 22.24 -21.48
CA GLY A 429 -1.44 23.21 -20.45
C GLY A 429 -1.59 22.62 -19.05
N VAL A 430 -1.55 21.30 -18.89
CA VAL A 430 -1.54 20.64 -17.57
C VAL A 430 -0.11 20.34 -17.15
N ASN A 431 0.23 20.65 -15.90
CA ASN A 431 1.52 20.32 -15.31
C ASN A 431 1.42 19.08 -14.43
N TYR A 432 2.48 18.29 -14.40
CA TYR A 432 2.53 17.04 -13.63
C TYR A 432 3.77 17.04 -12.76
N ALA A 433 3.64 16.63 -11.50
CA ALA A 433 4.74 16.45 -10.57
C ALA A 433 4.72 15.02 -10.02
N ILE A 434 5.87 14.37 -10.02
CA ILE A 434 6.08 13.07 -9.38
C ILE A 434 6.94 13.30 -8.13
N VAL A 435 6.54 12.71 -7.00
CA VAL A 435 7.21 12.90 -5.71
C VAL A 435 7.13 11.65 -4.81
N GLY A 436 7.47 10.49 -5.36
CA GLY A 436 7.58 9.22 -4.60
C GLY A 436 8.89 9.07 -3.83
N SER A 437 9.41 10.15 -3.27
CA SER A 437 10.80 10.24 -2.80
C SER A 437 10.95 10.27 -1.28
N MET A 438 10.02 9.72 -0.49
CA MET A 438 10.04 9.86 0.99
C MET A 438 10.81 8.77 1.74
N GLY A 439 11.39 7.79 1.05
CA GLY A 439 12.25 6.78 1.70
C GLY A 439 12.21 5.39 1.09
N GLY A 440 11.23 5.10 0.24
CA GLY A 440 11.19 3.88 -0.56
C GLY A 440 12.45 3.74 -1.41
N ILE A 441 12.80 2.50 -1.77
CA ILE A 441 13.98 2.22 -2.58
C ILE A 441 13.93 3.04 -3.88
N PRO A 442 14.89 3.94 -4.15
CA PRO A 442 14.82 4.77 -5.34
C PRO A 442 14.77 3.93 -6.60
N ASP A 443 13.95 4.37 -7.54
CA ASP A 443 13.86 3.74 -8.85
C ASP A 443 15.20 3.86 -9.58
N PRO A 444 15.55 2.88 -10.43
CA PRO A 444 16.74 2.97 -11.25
C PRO A 444 16.66 4.17 -12.20
N GLU A 445 17.81 4.56 -12.75
CA GLU A 445 17.85 5.61 -13.77
C GLU A 445 16.89 5.27 -14.93
N PRO A 446 15.98 6.18 -15.31
CA PRO A 446 14.99 5.93 -16.33
C PRO A 446 15.60 5.53 -17.68
N SER A 447 15.25 4.32 -18.14
CA SER A 447 15.55 3.86 -19.51
C SER A 447 14.64 4.51 -20.58
N TYR A 448 13.50 5.03 -20.14
CA TYR A 448 12.58 5.83 -20.93
C TYR A 448 12.45 7.20 -20.28
N ARG A 449 12.67 8.27 -21.04
CA ARG A 449 12.35 9.63 -20.61
C ARG A 449 11.13 10.13 -21.35
N SER A 450 10.12 10.56 -20.61
CA SER A 450 8.92 11.15 -21.20
C SER A 450 9.28 12.38 -22.03
N PRO A 451 8.71 12.55 -23.23
CA PRO A 451 8.93 13.75 -24.05
C PRO A 451 8.40 15.03 -23.37
N TRP A 452 7.56 14.86 -22.35
CA TRP A 452 6.96 15.97 -21.59
C TRP A 452 7.76 16.35 -20.34
N SER A 453 8.80 15.58 -20.01
CA SER A 453 9.68 15.83 -18.88
C SER A 453 10.42 17.15 -19.05
N LYS A 454 10.36 18.00 -18.02
CA LYS A 454 11.08 19.28 -17.93
C LYS A 454 12.27 19.18 -17.02
N TRP A 455 12.16 18.38 -15.96
CA TRP A 455 13.21 18.12 -15.00
C TRP A 455 12.93 16.82 -14.28
N ILE A 456 13.99 16.09 -13.93
CA ILE A 456 13.92 14.83 -13.18
C ILE A 456 15.17 14.65 -12.32
N ASN A 457 14.97 14.09 -11.13
CA ASN A 457 16.04 13.66 -10.25
C ASN A 457 15.73 12.24 -9.75
N ALA A 458 16.38 11.25 -10.35
CA ALA A 458 16.34 9.86 -9.92
C ALA A 458 17.41 9.58 -8.86
N GLY A 459 17.16 8.63 -7.95
CA GLY A 459 18.14 8.18 -6.96
C GLY A 459 18.26 9.04 -5.69
N GLY A 460 17.43 10.08 -5.53
CA GLY A 460 17.41 10.95 -4.35
C GLY A 460 16.07 10.92 -3.60
N TYR A 461 16.08 11.41 -2.36
CA TYR A 461 14.90 11.54 -1.52
C TYR A 461 14.47 13.00 -1.41
N GLY A 462 13.26 13.28 -0.91
CA GLY A 462 12.78 14.65 -0.81
C GLY A 462 11.27 14.80 -0.79
N TRP A 463 10.83 16.04 -0.94
CA TRP A 463 9.43 16.43 -1.03
C TRP A 463 9.25 17.62 -1.99
N LEU A 464 8.00 17.96 -2.27
CA LEU A 464 7.59 19.09 -3.08
C LEU A 464 6.83 20.08 -2.20
N ASP A 465 7.32 21.31 -2.11
CA ASP A 465 6.52 22.44 -1.62
C ASP A 465 5.75 23.07 -2.80
N VAL A 466 4.50 23.42 -2.56
CA VAL A 466 3.65 24.19 -3.48
C VAL A 466 3.10 25.39 -2.72
N ASP A 467 3.64 26.57 -3.03
CA ASP A 467 3.09 27.83 -2.57
C ASP A 467 2.04 28.32 -3.58
N VAL A 468 0.82 28.52 -3.11
CA VAL A 468 -0.25 29.16 -3.88
C VAL A 468 -0.14 30.67 -3.69
N LEU A 469 0.25 31.39 -4.73
CA LEU A 469 0.31 32.85 -4.76
C LEU A 469 -0.83 33.41 -5.62
N PRO A 470 -1.12 34.73 -5.55
CA PRO A 470 -2.09 35.34 -6.45
C PRO A 470 -1.73 35.10 -7.94
N GLY A 471 -2.55 34.30 -8.64
CA GLY A 471 -2.43 34.00 -10.08
C GLY A 471 -1.29 33.05 -10.48
N ARG A 472 -0.59 32.44 -9.52
CA ARG A 472 0.46 31.44 -9.82
C ARG A 472 0.71 30.45 -8.69
N LEU A 473 1.15 29.26 -9.04
CA LEU A 473 1.75 28.28 -8.14
C LEU A 473 3.28 28.37 -8.24
N LEU A 474 3.97 28.37 -7.11
CA LEU A 474 5.42 28.17 -7.04
C LEU A 474 5.70 26.77 -6.51
N LEU A 475 6.25 25.92 -7.36
CA LEU A 475 6.67 24.56 -7.03
C LEU A 475 8.15 24.59 -6.66
N THR A 476 8.51 23.97 -5.55
CA THR A 476 9.91 23.81 -5.10
C THR A 476 10.16 22.36 -4.72
N PHE A 477 10.88 21.64 -5.58
CA PHE A 477 11.36 20.29 -5.29
C PHE A 477 12.58 20.38 -4.39
N ARG A 478 12.50 19.74 -3.23
CA ARG A 478 13.56 19.73 -2.23
C ARG A 478 14.21 18.37 -2.11
N SER A 479 15.48 18.35 -1.77
CA SER A 479 16.16 17.15 -1.25
C SER A 479 15.69 16.79 0.15
N GLU A 480 16.07 15.63 0.65
CA GLU A 480 15.90 15.22 2.05
C GLU A 480 16.58 16.17 3.05
N THR A 481 17.61 16.91 2.62
CA THR A 481 18.29 17.93 3.45
C THR A 481 17.63 19.31 3.37
N GLY A 482 16.55 19.46 2.59
CA GLY A 482 15.84 20.72 2.39
C GLY A 482 16.42 21.65 1.32
N GLU A 483 17.51 21.22 0.65
CA GLU A 483 18.10 21.95 -0.48
C GLU A 483 17.11 22.00 -1.65
N THR A 484 16.98 23.18 -2.27
CA THR A 484 16.17 23.31 -3.50
C THR A 484 16.91 22.67 -4.66
N ARG A 485 16.32 21.60 -5.23
CA ARG A 485 16.84 20.95 -6.43
C ARG A 485 16.29 21.57 -7.70
N GLN A 486 15.03 21.99 -7.67
CA GLN A 486 14.35 22.61 -8.79
C GLN A 486 13.19 23.48 -8.31
N SER A 487 12.96 24.60 -8.99
CA SER A 487 11.75 25.40 -8.82
C SER A 487 11.07 25.67 -10.16
N ALA A 488 9.75 25.78 -10.15
CA ALA A 488 8.96 26.13 -11.32
C ALA A 488 7.75 26.99 -10.93
N THR A 489 7.32 27.83 -11.86
CA THR A 489 6.13 28.67 -11.69
C THR A 489 5.07 28.26 -12.71
N ILE A 490 3.85 28.00 -12.24
CA ILE A 490 2.67 27.70 -13.06
C ILE A 490 1.69 28.85 -12.92
N PHE A 491 1.21 29.41 -14.01
CA PHE A 491 0.17 30.45 -14.01
C PHE A 491 -1.19 29.80 -14.24
N TYR A 492 -2.21 30.27 -13.53
CA TYR A 492 -3.59 29.79 -13.60
C TYR A 492 -4.57 30.95 -13.77
#